data_AF-A0A8T4ZKP3-F1
#
_entry.id   AF-A0A8T4ZKP3-F1
#
_cell.length_a   1.000
_cell.length_b   1.000
_cell.length_c   1.000
_cell.angle_alpha   90.00
_cell.angle_beta   90.00
_cell.angle_gamma   90.00
#
_symmetry.space_group_name_H-M   'P 1'
#
loop_
_entity.id
_entity.type
_entity.pdbx_description
1 polymer ?
#
loop_
_entity_poly.entity_id
_entity_poly.type
_entity_poly.pdbx_seq_one_letter_code
_entity_poly.pdbx_strand_id
1 'polypeptide(L)'
;MLKLFSYGRTKIRVEYTMAPQRNNPRISRKNREAALPEEVSEAISEAGGLDHLLSAIRPNEIKADAALHKILSDETRLVILRAIRQCDMCPCVLKVLMNISDSRLSYHLTVLEEAGLVRSYKKKN
;
A
#
# COMPACT_ATOMS: atom_id res chain seq x y z
N MET A 1 26.95 -23.20 -8.17
CA MET A 1 26.78 -22.49 -9.46
C MET A 1 25.91 -21.26 -9.21
N LEU A 2 26.52 -20.09 -9.11
CA LEU A 2 25.87 -18.82 -8.77
C LEU A 2 25.06 -18.30 -9.98
N LYS A 3 23.76 -18.06 -9.80
CA LYS A 3 23.00 -17.20 -10.72
C LYS A 3 23.05 -15.77 -10.17
N LEU A 4 23.77 -14.91 -10.87
CA LEU A 4 23.77 -13.47 -10.69
C LEU A 4 22.43 -12.90 -11.20
N PHE A 5 21.60 -12.38 -10.30
CA PHE A 5 20.61 -11.38 -10.66
C PHE A 5 21.13 -10.03 -10.19
N SER A 6 21.45 -9.17 -11.15
CA SER A 6 21.81 -7.78 -10.92
C SER A 6 20.51 -6.97 -10.87
N TYR A 7 20.21 -6.36 -9.72
CA TYR A 7 19.28 -5.24 -9.64
C TYR A 7 19.90 -4.11 -8.82
N GLY A 8 19.60 -2.90 -9.25
CA GLY A 8 20.34 -1.66 -9.02
C GLY A 8 20.72 -1.30 -7.58
N ARG A 9 21.79 -0.52 -7.54
CA ARG A 9 22.44 0.19 -6.43
C ARG A 9 21.50 0.57 -5.27
N THR A 10 21.59 -0.17 -4.16
CA THR A 10 21.96 0.26 -2.79
C THR A 10 21.94 -0.99 -1.92
N LYS A 11 23.11 -1.52 -1.51
CA LYS A 11 23.17 -2.69 -0.62
C LYS A 11 22.82 -2.25 0.80
N ILE A 12 21.54 -2.25 1.17
CA ILE A 12 21.17 -2.33 2.58
C ILE A 12 21.37 -3.80 2.99
N ARG A 13 22.31 -4.03 3.89
CA ARG A 13 22.57 -5.33 4.48
C ARG A 13 21.51 -5.53 5.56
N VAL A 14 20.53 -6.41 5.33
CA VAL A 14 19.56 -6.77 6.36
C VAL A 14 19.84 -8.18 6.81
N GLU A 15 20.20 -8.34 8.07
CA GLU A 15 20.18 -9.64 8.72
C GLU A 15 18.72 -10.00 9.02
N TYR A 16 18.26 -11.11 8.45
CA TYR A 16 17.00 -11.72 8.86
C TYR A 16 17.26 -13.18 9.18
N THR A 17 16.93 -13.57 10.40
CA THR A 17 16.73 -14.97 10.79
C THR A 17 15.43 -15.45 10.15
N MET A 18 15.50 -16.50 9.34
CA MET A 18 14.31 -17.13 8.77
C MET A 18 13.46 -17.74 9.91
N ALA A 19 12.37 -17.07 10.28
CA ALA A 19 11.30 -17.72 11.03
C ALA A 19 10.52 -18.64 10.07
N PRO A 20 10.17 -19.87 10.48
CA PRO A 20 9.48 -20.81 9.60
C PRO A 20 8.11 -20.27 9.23
N GLN A 21 7.84 -20.19 7.92
CA GLN A 21 6.53 -19.84 7.37
C GLN A 21 5.55 -20.98 7.70
N ARG A 22 4.82 -20.87 8.82
CA ARG A 22 3.67 -21.73 9.08
C ARG A 22 2.53 -21.30 8.16
N ASN A 23 2.40 -22.02 7.04
CA ASN A 23 1.13 -22.12 6.33
C ASN A 23 0.10 -22.74 7.29
N ASN A 24 -0.92 -21.99 7.70
CA ASN A 24 -2.17 -22.63 8.09
C ASN A 24 -3.39 -21.72 7.81
N PRO A 25 -4.23 -22.07 6.82
CA PRO A 25 -5.50 -21.40 6.58
C PRO A 25 -6.48 -21.74 7.71
N ARG A 26 -7.13 -20.71 8.28
CA ARG A 26 -8.19 -20.79 9.31
C ARG A 26 -7.72 -21.21 10.72
N ILE A 27 -6.98 -20.32 11.39
CA ILE A 27 -6.98 -20.33 12.86
C ILE A 27 -8.33 -19.78 13.32
N SER A 28 -9.20 -20.66 13.82
CA SER A 28 -10.45 -20.33 14.51
C SER A 28 -10.20 -19.27 15.59
N ARG A 29 -11.07 -18.25 15.66
CA ARG A 29 -10.98 -17.11 16.60
C ARG A 29 -10.76 -17.54 18.06
N LYS A 30 -11.22 -18.73 18.45
CA LYS A 30 -11.24 -19.23 19.83
C LYS A 30 -9.88 -19.65 20.41
N ASN A 31 -8.79 -19.62 19.64
CA ASN A 31 -7.49 -20.20 20.04
C ASN A 31 -6.33 -19.18 20.11
N ARG A 32 -6.61 -17.86 20.19
CA ARG A 32 -5.57 -16.80 20.16
C ARG A 32 -5.26 -16.13 21.49
N GLU A 33 -6.16 -16.17 22.46
CA GLU A 33 -5.95 -15.52 23.77
C GLU A 33 -4.99 -16.30 24.67
N ALA A 34 -4.92 -17.62 24.54
CA ALA A 34 -4.15 -18.48 25.45
C ALA A 34 -2.62 -18.50 25.24
N ALA A 35 -2.07 -17.64 24.37
CA ALA A 35 -0.64 -17.67 23.99
C ALA A 35 0.01 -16.28 23.93
N LEU A 36 -0.56 -15.28 24.59
CA LEU A 36 0.03 -13.94 24.67
C LEU A 36 1.03 -13.90 25.83
N PRO A 37 2.22 -13.28 25.65
CA PRO A 37 3.10 -12.93 26.77
C PRO A 37 2.35 -12.09 27.81
N GLU A 38 2.64 -12.31 29.09
CA GLU A 38 1.93 -11.71 30.22
C GLU A 38 1.88 -10.16 30.12
N GLU A 39 2.99 -9.54 29.75
CA GLU A 39 3.10 -8.09 29.47
C GLU A 39 2.10 -7.58 28.42
N VAL A 40 1.85 -8.36 27.37
CA VAL A 40 0.91 -7.98 26.30
C VAL A 40 -0.53 -8.16 26.77
N SER A 41 -0.80 -9.16 27.61
CA SER A 41 -2.13 -9.39 28.17
C SER A 41 -2.56 -8.29 29.15
N GLU A 42 -1.62 -7.78 29.95
CA GLU A 42 -1.84 -6.66 30.86
C GLU A 42 -2.10 -5.37 30.08
N ALA A 43 -1.25 -5.05 29.10
CA ALA A 43 -1.42 -3.86 28.25
C ALA A 43 -2.76 -3.85 27.47
N ILE A 44 -3.21 -5.01 27.00
CA ILE A 44 -4.52 -5.14 26.33
C ILE A 44 -5.66 -4.97 27.32
N SER A 45 -5.53 -5.53 28.53
CA SER A 45 -6.51 -5.37 29.60
C SER A 45 -6.66 -3.90 30.02
N GLU A 46 -5.54 -3.19 30.17
CA GLU A 46 -5.51 -1.75 30.46
C GLU A 46 -6.12 -0.91 29.34
N ALA A 47 -5.94 -1.31 28.08
CA ALA A 47 -6.55 -0.67 26.92
C ALA A 47 -8.06 -0.94 26.77
N GLY A 48 -8.71 -1.62 27.73
CA GLY A 48 -10.14 -1.94 27.68
C GLY A 48 -10.47 -3.28 27.01
N GLY A 49 -9.47 -4.14 26.81
CA GLY A 49 -9.62 -5.48 26.24
C GLY A 49 -9.60 -5.52 24.71
N LEU A 50 -9.58 -6.75 24.17
CA LEU A 50 -9.56 -6.99 22.71
C LEU A 50 -10.78 -6.41 21.99
N ASP A 51 -11.95 -6.43 22.63
CA ASP A 51 -13.18 -5.89 22.06
C ASP A 51 -13.10 -4.37 21.88
N HIS A 52 -12.49 -3.66 22.83
CA HIS A 52 -12.27 -2.22 22.71
C HIS A 52 -11.31 -1.90 21.56
N LEU A 53 -10.20 -2.65 21.45
CA LEU A 53 -9.25 -2.51 20.35
C LEU A 53 -9.89 -2.79 18.98
N LEU A 54 -10.71 -3.84 18.87
CA LEU A 54 -11.40 -4.18 17.63
C LEU A 54 -12.40 -3.09 17.21
N SER A 55 -13.07 -2.46 18.18
CA SER A 55 -13.96 -1.32 17.94
C SER A 55 -13.18 -0.07 17.51
N ALA A 56 -12.04 0.19 18.15
CA ALA A 56 -11.16 1.32 17.83
C ALA A 56 -10.53 1.23 16.43
N ILE A 57 -10.24 0.01 15.94
CA ILE A 57 -9.66 -0.21 14.60
C ILE A 57 -10.62 0.19 13.46
N ARG A 58 -11.91 0.44 13.73
CA ARG A 58 -12.93 0.88 12.76
C ARG A 58 -12.83 0.09 11.43
N PRO A 59 -13.25 -1.19 11.40
CA PRO A 59 -12.98 -2.11 10.29
C PRO A 59 -13.41 -1.63 8.89
N ASN A 60 -14.45 -0.78 8.81
CA ASN A 60 -14.89 -0.21 7.54
C ASN A 60 -13.88 0.79 6.96
N GLU A 61 -13.17 1.53 7.81
CA GLU A 61 -12.10 2.45 7.41
C GLU A 61 -10.91 1.65 6.87
N ILE A 62 -10.53 0.56 7.55
CA ILE A 62 -9.46 -0.34 7.09
C ILE A 62 -9.73 -0.89 5.68
N LYS A 63 -10.98 -1.20 5.35
CA LYS A 63 -11.32 -1.69 4.00
C LYS A 63 -11.12 -0.59 2.94
N ALA A 64 -11.52 0.65 3.25
CA ALA A 64 -11.31 1.79 2.36
C ALA A 64 -9.82 2.11 2.20
N ASP A 65 -9.07 2.13 3.31
CA ASP A 65 -7.62 2.35 3.33
C ASP A 65 -6.88 1.28 2.54
N ALA A 66 -7.24 0.01 2.70
CA ALA A 66 -6.65 -1.08 1.93
C ALA A 66 -6.90 -0.93 0.42
N ALA A 67 -8.10 -0.49 0.02
CA ALA A 67 -8.41 -0.22 -1.39
C ALA A 67 -7.58 0.94 -1.93
N LEU A 68 -7.46 2.04 -1.15
CA LEU A 68 -6.62 3.19 -1.50
C LEU A 68 -5.14 2.81 -1.61
N HIS A 69 -4.61 2.04 -0.66
CA HIS A 69 -3.22 1.59 -0.68
C HIS A 69 -2.94 0.66 -1.86
N LYS A 70 -3.89 -0.19 -2.26
CA LYS A 70 -3.77 -0.99 -3.49
C LYS A 70 -3.70 -0.12 -4.75
N ILE A 71 -4.31 1.07 -4.71
CA ILE A 71 -4.19 2.05 -5.78
C ILE A 71 -2.83 2.75 -5.75
N LEU A 72 -2.31 3.06 -4.56
CA LEU A 72 -1.02 3.71 -4.41
C LEU A 72 0.18 2.76 -4.56
N SER A 73 -0.01 1.45 -4.51
CA SER A 73 1.08 0.47 -4.58
C SER A 73 1.67 0.25 -5.99
N ASP A 74 1.25 1.02 -6.99
CA ASP A 74 1.76 0.93 -8.37
C ASP A 74 2.73 2.06 -8.66
N GLU A 75 3.92 1.70 -9.14
CA GLU A 75 5.01 2.64 -9.40
C GLU A 75 4.62 3.73 -10.41
N THR A 76 3.92 3.36 -11.48
CA THR A 76 3.46 4.28 -12.54
C THR A 76 2.57 5.37 -11.95
N ARG A 77 1.58 4.98 -11.14
CA ARG A 77 0.68 5.91 -10.45
C ARG A 77 1.41 6.82 -9.47
N LEU A 78 2.40 6.30 -8.72
CA LEU A 78 3.22 7.14 -7.83
C LEU A 78 4.06 8.17 -8.58
N VAL A 79 4.60 7.82 -9.74
CA VAL A 79 5.34 8.75 -10.60
C VAL A 79 4.40 9.85 -11.12
N ILE A 80 3.20 9.50 -11.60
CA ILE A 80 2.18 10.47 -12.05
C ILE A 80 1.85 11.46 -10.92
N LEU A 81 1.56 10.95 -9.73
CA LEU A 81 1.23 11.79 -8.57
C LEU A 81 2.38 12.72 -8.20
N ARG A 82 3.63 12.21 -8.18
CA ARG A 82 4.80 13.05 -7.89
C ARG A 82 5.04 14.10 -8.98
N ALA A 83 4.81 13.77 -10.24
CA ALA A 83 4.97 14.70 -11.35
C ALA A 83 3.95 15.86 -11.25
N ILE A 84 2.66 15.53 -11.10
CA ILE A 84 1.57 16.52 -11.00
C ILE A 84 1.73 17.42 -9.76
N ARG A 85 2.30 16.91 -8.67
CA ARG A 85 2.61 17.72 -7.47
C ARG A 85 3.61 18.85 -7.72
N GLN A 86 4.46 18.74 -8.75
CA GLN A 86 5.43 19.79 -9.08
C GLN A 86 4.80 20.88 -9.95
N CYS A 87 3.92 20.49 -10.87
CA CYS A 87 3.12 21.42 -11.67
C CYS A 87 1.93 20.70 -12.30
N ASP A 88 0.87 21.45 -12.62
CA ASP A 88 -0.25 20.91 -13.41
C ASP A 88 0.26 20.50 -14.79
N MET A 89 0.15 19.20 -15.11
CA MET A 89 0.67 18.64 -16.36
C MET A 89 -0.45 18.18 -17.30
N CYS A 90 -0.25 18.46 -18.59
CA CYS A 90 -0.99 17.80 -19.66
C CYS A 90 -0.63 16.31 -19.74
N PRO A 91 -1.58 15.41 -20.06
CA PRO A 91 -1.28 14.00 -20.32
C PRO A 91 -0.17 13.80 -21.37
N CYS A 92 -0.08 14.70 -22.35
CA CYS A 92 0.97 14.73 -23.36
C CYS A 92 2.39 14.82 -22.76
N VAL A 93 2.58 15.59 -21.69
CA VAL A 93 3.88 15.72 -21.00
C VAL A 93 4.17 14.47 -20.18
N LEU A 94 3.17 13.94 -19.47
CA LEU A 94 3.29 12.70 -18.69
C LEU A 94 3.70 11.51 -19.57
N LYS A 95 3.16 11.44 -20.79
CA LYS A 95 3.54 10.43 -21.79
C LYS A 95 5.03 10.47 -22.11
N VAL A 96 5.57 11.66 -22.38
CA VAL A 96 7.00 11.85 -22.70
C VAL A 96 7.87 11.53 -21.49
N LEU A 97 7.46 11.97 -20.29
CA LEU A 97 8.20 11.75 -19.06
C LEU A 97 8.33 10.26 -18.72
N MET A 98 7.28 9.48 -18.97
CA MET A 98 7.17 8.09 -18.51
C MET A 98 7.40 7.06 -19.61
N ASN A 99 7.43 7.47 -20.88
CA ASN A 99 7.60 6.61 -22.05
C ASN A 99 6.61 5.41 -22.08
N ILE A 100 5.33 5.68 -21.82
CA ILE A 100 4.24 4.70 -21.86
C ILE A 100 3.24 5.00 -22.98
N SER A 101 2.42 4.00 -23.35
CA SER A 101 1.35 4.19 -24.35
C SER A 101 0.21 5.08 -23.81
N ASP A 102 -0.52 5.72 -24.73
CA ASP A 102 -1.69 6.55 -24.39
C ASP A 102 -2.77 5.76 -23.66
N SER A 103 -3.01 4.51 -24.07
CA SER A 103 -3.97 3.60 -23.44
C SER A 103 -3.61 3.30 -21.98
N ARG A 104 -2.32 3.05 -21.69
CA ARG A 104 -1.84 2.79 -20.34
C ARG A 104 -1.91 4.04 -19.48
N LEU A 105 -1.46 5.18 -20.01
CA LEU A 105 -1.53 6.45 -19.28
C LEU A 105 -2.98 6.81 -18.93
N SER A 106 -3.89 6.71 -19.90
CA SER A 106 -5.31 6.98 -19.68
C SER A 106 -5.89 6.08 -18.60
N TYR A 107 -5.61 4.77 -18.63
CA TYR A 107 -6.02 3.84 -17.58
C TYR A 107 -5.57 4.29 -16.19
N HIS A 108 -4.29 4.63 -16.03
CA HIS A 108 -3.77 5.08 -14.74
C HIS A 108 -4.41 6.40 -14.28
N LEU A 109 -4.65 7.35 -15.19
CA LEU A 109 -5.31 8.62 -14.87
C LEU A 109 -6.77 8.41 -14.43
N THR A 110 -7.53 7.57 -15.13
CA THR A 110 -8.92 7.22 -14.76
C THR A 110 -8.96 6.59 -13.37
N VAL A 111 -8.10 5.62 -13.09
CA VAL A 111 -8.05 4.97 -11.77
C VAL A 111 -7.69 5.96 -10.65
N LEU A 112 -6.79 6.91 -10.92
CA LEU A 112 -6.44 7.95 -9.95
C LEU A 112 -7.59 8.96 -9.76
N GLU A 113 -8.36 9.28 -10.80
CA GLU A 113 -9.50 10.19 -10.75
C GLU A 113 -10.68 9.55 -10.00
N GLU A 114 -10.98 8.28 -10.27
CA GLU A 114 -11.99 7.49 -9.54
C GLU A 114 -11.65 7.36 -8.04
N ALA A 115 -10.36 7.28 -7.71
CA ALA A 115 -9.88 7.28 -6.34
C ALA A 115 -9.89 8.67 -5.67
N GLY A 116 -10.26 9.73 -6.40
CA GLY A 116 -10.24 11.11 -5.91
C GLY A 116 -8.84 11.68 -5.68
N LEU A 117 -7.80 11.04 -6.23
CA LEU A 117 -6.39 11.43 -6.03
C LEU A 117 -5.94 12.52 -6.99
N VAL A 118 -6.59 12.64 -8.15
CA VAL A 118 -6.35 13.69 -9.15
C VAL A 118 -7.67 14.25 -9.65
N ARG A 119 -7.65 15.46 -10.21
CA ARG A 119 -8.82 16.05 -10.88
C ARG A 119 -8.41 16.50 -12.27
N SER A 120 -9.21 16.15 -13.26
CA SER A 120 -9.07 16.68 -14.61
C SER A 120 -9.87 17.98 -14.76
N TYR A 121 -9.32 18.94 -15.51
CA TYR A 121 -10.06 20.14 -15.92
C TYR A 121 -9.66 20.53 -17.33
N LYS A 122 -10.61 21.08 -18.09
CA LYS A 122 -10.36 21.58 -19.44
C LYS A 122 -9.85 23.01 -19.35
N LYS A 123 -8.57 23.20 -19.61
CA LYS A 123 -8.01 24.53 -19.84
C LYS A 123 -8.35 24.92 -21.29
N LYS A 124 -9.15 25.98 -21.48
CA LYS A 124 -9.28 26.62 -22.79
C LYS A 124 -7.98 27.37 -23.06
N ASN A 125 -7.33 27.06 -24.17
CA ASN A 125 -6.26 27.89 -24.72
C ASN A 125 -6.87 29.12 -25.39
#